data_AF-A0A8I0V970-F1
#
_entry.id   AF-A0A8I0V970-F1
#
_cell.length_a   1.000
_cell.length_b   1.000
_cell.length_c   1.000
_cell.angle_alpha   90.00
_cell.angle_beta   90.00
_cell.angle_gamma   90.00
#
_symmetry.space_group_name_H-M   'P 1'
#
loop_
_entity.id
_entity.type
_entity.pdbx_description
1 polymer ?
#
loop_
_entity_poly.entity_id
_entity_poly.type
_entity_poly.pdbx_seq_one_letter_code
_entity_poly.pdbx_strand_id
1 'polypeptide(L)'
;MANHFGLNREQIARAAMRTALENQQAEDSVELFIQHHLEEIEPDYWEKHFGTSQPNCLQVLEHLVLVHQFEDEDLETMEMLDFSLPEEVTNYVICVSFDAKGEVVDISMES
;
A
#
# COMPACT_ATOMS: atom_id res chain seq x y z
N MET A 1 -2.58 -21.59 18.50
CA MET A 1 -2.76 -20.18 18.93
C MET A 1 -2.71 -19.38 17.65
N ALA A 2 -3.84 -18.82 17.21
CA ALA A 2 -3.93 -18.18 15.90
C ALA A 2 -3.14 -16.87 15.92
N ASN A 3 -2.17 -16.73 15.01
CA ASN A 3 -1.42 -15.52 14.73
C ASN A 3 -2.39 -14.34 14.60
N HIS A 4 -2.45 -13.49 15.61
CA HIS A 4 -3.25 -12.26 15.63
C HIS A 4 -2.39 -11.03 15.29
N PHE A 5 -1.13 -11.22 14.89
CA PHE A 5 -0.18 -10.14 14.65
C PHE A 5 -0.22 -9.58 13.21
N GLY A 6 -0.41 -10.42 12.18
CA GLY A 6 -0.41 -9.96 10.78
C GLY A 6 -1.55 -9.01 10.40
N LEU A 7 -2.77 -9.23 10.93
CA LEU A 7 -3.92 -8.35 10.66
C LEU A 7 -3.72 -6.93 11.19
N ASN A 8 -3.03 -6.79 12.32
CA ASN A 8 -2.78 -5.48 12.91
C ASN A 8 -1.78 -4.67 12.09
N ARG A 9 -0.75 -5.31 11.53
CA ARG A 9 0.26 -4.63 10.70
C ARG A 9 -0.36 -4.05 9.45
N GLU A 10 -1.19 -4.82 8.76
CA GLU A 10 -1.90 -4.32 7.58
C GLU A 10 -2.77 -3.10 7.92
N GLN A 11 -3.51 -3.14 9.04
CA GLN A 11 -4.33 -2.02 9.47
C GLN A 11 -3.47 -0.77 9.79
N ILE A 12 -2.32 -0.96 10.44
CA ILE A 12 -1.39 0.12 10.76
C ILE A 12 -0.78 0.71 9.47
N ALA A 13 -0.34 -0.12 8.53
CA ALA A 13 0.15 0.33 7.23
C ALA A 13 -0.91 1.15 6.49
N ARG A 14 -2.14 0.64 6.38
CA ARG A 14 -3.25 1.35 5.74
C ARG A 14 -3.56 2.68 6.44
N ALA A 15 -3.55 2.70 7.77
CA ALA A 15 -3.76 3.92 8.54
C ALA A 15 -2.62 4.92 8.32
N ALA A 16 -1.37 4.46 8.27
CA ALA A 16 -0.21 5.30 8.01
C ALA A 16 -0.23 5.86 6.58
N MET A 17 -0.47 5.04 5.56
CA MET A 17 -0.61 5.47 4.17
C MET A 17 -1.76 6.48 4.01
N ARG A 18 -2.92 6.23 4.64
CA ARG A 18 -4.05 7.18 4.65
C ARG A 18 -3.65 8.49 5.30
N THR A 19 -3.06 8.42 6.49
CA THR A 19 -2.59 9.59 7.24
C THR A 19 -1.56 10.38 6.42
N ALA A 20 -0.68 9.68 5.71
CA ALA A 20 0.36 10.30 4.90
C ALA A 20 -0.20 10.97 3.63
N LEU A 21 -1.25 10.39 3.02
CA LEU A 21 -2.05 11.04 1.98
C LEU A 21 -2.78 12.28 2.52
N GLU A 22 -3.45 12.17 3.67
CA GLU A 22 -4.24 13.27 4.25
C GLU A 22 -3.36 14.43 4.76
N ASN A 23 -2.21 14.13 5.35
CA ASN A 23 -1.28 15.14 5.86
C ASN A 23 -0.35 15.71 4.78
N GLN A 24 -0.45 15.25 3.52
CA GLN A 24 0.55 15.55 2.48
C GLN A 24 1.97 15.31 3.02
N GLN A 25 2.17 14.27 3.84
CA GLN A 25 3.48 13.90 4.39
C GLN A 25 4.10 12.74 3.62
N ALA A 26 3.30 11.94 2.91
CA ALA A 26 3.79 11.08 1.84
C ALA A 26 3.85 11.90 0.54
N GLU A 27 4.60 13.00 0.55
CA GLU A 27 4.57 14.03 -0.50
C GLU A 27 4.70 13.46 -1.93
N ASP A 28 5.27 12.27 -2.13
CA ASP A 28 5.44 11.75 -3.49
C ASP A 28 5.35 10.23 -3.65
N SER A 29 5.08 9.41 -2.63
CA SER A 29 5.11 7.94 -2.82
C SER A 29 3.73 7.36 -3.14
N VAL A 30 2.78 7.48 -2.22
CA VAL A 30 1.46 6.85 -2.36
C VAL A 30 0.56 7.62 -3.33
N GLU A 31 0.54 8.96 -3.24
CA GLU A 31 -0.24 9.79 -4.14
C GLU A 31 0.28 9.68 -5.58
N LEU A 32 1.60 9.77 -5.77
CA LEU A 32 2.23 9.65 -7.08
C LEU A 32 2.00 8.26 -7.67
N PHE A 33 2.14 7.19 -6.87
CA PHE A 33 1.78 5.84 -7.31
C PHE A 33 0.36 5.85 -7.89
N ILE A 34 -0.62 6.36 -7.15
CA ILE A 34 -2.01 6.33 -7.60
C ILE A 34 -2.20 7.19 -8.85
N GLN A 35 -1.67 8.41 -8.89
CA GLN A 35 -1.78 9.30 -10.05
C GLN A 35 -1.11 8.69 -11.30
N HIS A 36 0.08 8.13 -11.14
CA HIS A 36 0.80 7.46 -12.22
C HIS A 36 -0.04 6.33 -12.81
N HIS A 37 -0.60 5.47 -11.96
CA HIS A 37 -1.45 4.37 -12.40
C HIS A 37 -2.79 4.83 -12.96
N LEU A 38 -3.37 5.93 -12.47
CA LEU A 38 -4.58 6.50 -13.06
C LEU A 38 -4.36 6.95 -14.51
N GLU A 39 -3.14 7.40 -14.84
CA GLU A 39 -2.77 7.77 -16.20
C GLU A 39 -2.28 6.57 -17.05
N GLU A 40 -1.59 5.60 -16.45
CA GLU A 40 -1.03 4.44 -17.16
C GLU A 40 -2.04 3.29 -17.37
N ILE A 41 -2.91 3.04 -16.40
CA ILE A 41 -3.91 1.95 -16.45
C ILE A 41 -5.13 2.41 -17.24
N GLU A 42 -5.67 1.50 -18.07
CA GLU A 42 -6.86 1.77 -18.85
C GLU A 42 -8.07 2.16 -17.97
N PRO A 43 -8.87 3.16 -18.40
CA PRO A 43 -10.04 3.63 -17.64
C PRO A 43 -11.09 2.53 -17.40
N ASP A 44 -11.15 1.50 -18.26
CA ASP A 44 -12.06 0.37 -18.13
C ASP A 44 -11.80 -0.44 -16.85
N TYR A 45 -10.53 -0.58 -16.44
CA TYR A 45 -10.14 -1.22 -15.17
C TYR A 45 -10.72 -0.45 -13.98
N TRP A 46 -10.53 0.87 -13.96
CA TRP A 46 -11.04 1.72 -12.90
C TRP A 46 -12.57 1.73 -12.86
N GLU A 47 -13.24 1.81 -14.02
CA GLU A 47 -14.70 1.77 -14.10
C GLU A 47 -15.28 0.43 -13.64
N LYS A 48 -14.65 -0.69 -14.00
CA LYS A 48 -15.06 -2.03 -13.57
C LYS A 48 -14.96 -2.21 -12.05
N HIS A 49 -13.96 -1.61 -11.40
CA HIS A 49 -13.69 -1.80 -9.97
C HIS A 49 -14.36 -0.74 -9.07
N PHE A 50 -14.39 0.51 -9.52
CA PHE A 50 -14.86 1.66 -8.74
C PHE A 50 -16.14 2.31 -9.31
N GLY A 51 -16.57 1.93 -10.51
CA GLY A 51 -17.68 2.58 -11.21
C GLY A 51 -17.33 3.97 -11.76
N THR A 52 -16.06 4.35 -11.74
CA THR A 52 -15.55 5.62 -12.28
C THR A 52 -14.17 5.40 -12.89
N SER A 53 -13.87 6.10 -13.98
CA SER A 53 -12.55 6.06 -14.62
C SER A 53 -11.47 6.78 -13.80
N GLN A 54 -11.87 7.57 -12.81
CA GLN A 54 -10.99 8.35 -11.93
C GLN A 54 -11.45 8.22 -10.47
N PRO A 55 -11.10 7.11 -9.79
CA PRO A 55 -11.34 6.98 -8.35
C PRO A 55 -10.44 7.93 -7.54
N ASN A 56 -10.85 8.18 -6.30
CA ASN A 56 -10.04 9.00 -5.37
C ASN A 56 -8.86 8.21 -4.83
N CYS A 57 -7.76 8.89 -4.46
CA CYS A 57 -6.58 8.26 -3.89
C CYS A 57 -6.90 7.36 -2.68
N LEU A 58 -7.79 7.83 -1.80
CA LEU A 58 -8.25 7.05 -0.66
C LEU A 58 -8.98 5.76 -1.07
N GLN A 59 -9.80 5.80 -2.14
CA GLN A 59 -10.49 4.61 -2.62
C GLN A 59 -9.50 3.61 -3.21
N VAL A 60 -8.51 4.08 -3.99
CA VAL A 60 -7.47 3.22 -4.55
C VAL A 60 -6.65 2.59 -3.44
N LEU A 61 -6.25 3.35 -2.43
CA LEU A 61 -5.54 2.83 -1.25
C LEU A 61 -6.33 1.74 -0.52
N GLU A 62 -7.64 1.92 -0.32
CA GLU A 62 -8.49 0.89 0.28
C GLU A 62 -8.66 -0.34 -0.60
N HIS A 63 -8.50 -0.19 -1.92
CA HIS A 63 -8.55 -1.27 -2.89
C HIS A 63 -7.23 -2.03 -3.04
N LEU A 64 -6.11 -1.44 -2.62
CA LEU A 64 -4.82 -2.13 -2.61
C LEU A 64 -4.92 -3.42 -1.80
N VAL A 65 -4.32 -4.47 -2.33
CA VAL A 65 -4.24 -5.78 -1.71
C VAL A 65 -2.80 -6.02 -1.24
N LEU A 66 -2.67 -6.66 -0.08
CA LEU A 66 -1.37 -7.11 0.41
C LEU A 66 -0.91 -8.26 -0.48
N VAL A 67 0.16 -8.04 -1.24
CA VAL A 67 0.73 -9.04 -2.15
C VAL A 67 1.85 -9.82 -1.49
N HIS A 68 2.68 -9.16 -0.70
CA HIS A 68 3.79 -9.77 0.01
C HIS A 68 3.87 -9.26 1.45
N GLN A 69 4.19 -10.17 2.36
CA GLN A 69 4.47 -9.89 3.76
C GLN A 69 5.80 -10.53 4.11
N PHE A 70 6.79 -9.70 4.42
CA PHE A 70 8.09 -10.12 4.90
C PHE A 70 8.12 -10.02 6.42
N GLU A 71 7.98 -11.18 7.06
CA GLU A 71 8.24 -11.39 8.49
C GLU A 71 9.45 -12.31 8.56
N ASP A 72 10.67 -11.76 8.63
CA ASP A 72 11.85 -12.61 8.82
C ASP A 72 12.04 -12.93 10.30
N GLU A 73 12.22 -14.21 10.62
CA GLU A 73 12.50 -14.67 11.99
C GLU A 73 13.94 -14.36 12.42
N ASP A 74 14.84 -14.00 11.48
CA ASP A 74 16.18 -13.52 11.79
C ASP A 74 16.16 -12.01 12.12
N LEU A 75 16.64 -11.69 13.33
CA LEU A 75 16.53 -10.44 14.08
C LEU A 75 17.11 -9.16 13.42
N GLU A 76 17.49 -9.18 12.15
CA GLU A 76 18.19 -8.08 11.48
C GLU A 76 17.39 -7.38 10.38
N THR A 77 16.27 -7.95 9.92
CA THR A 77 15.41 -7.30 8.92
C THR A 77 14.13 -6.76 9.54
N MET A 78 13.85 -5.49 9.24
CA MET A 78 12.59 -4.82 9.58
C MET A 78 11.40 -5.56 8.95
N GLU A 79 10.25 -5.59 9.61
CA GLU A 79 9.02 -6.14 9.01
C GLU A 79 8.64 -5.23 7.82
N MET A 80 8.26 -5.83 6.69
CA MET A 80 7.87 -5.08 5.48
C MET A 80 6.58 -5.66 4.89
N LEU A 81 5.69 -4.77 4.45
CA LEU A 81 4.45 -5.13 3.79
C LEU A 81 4.36 -4.47 2.42
N ASP A 82 4.15 -5.28 1.39
CA ASP A 82 4.01 -4.82 0.02
C ASP A 82 2.55 -4.85 -0.40
N PHE A 83 2.07 -3.69 -0.84
CA PHE A 83 0.72 -3.50 -1.33
C PHE A 83 0.74 -3.25 -2.83
N SER A 84 -0.15 -3.90 -3.58
CA SER A 84 -0.30 -3.63 -5.02
C SER A 84 -1.77 -3.59 -5.43
N LEU A 85 -2.01 -3.21 -6.67
CA LEU A 85 -3.35 -3.28 -7.26
C LEU A 85 -3.72 -4.75 -7.52
N PRO A 86 -5.00 -5.10 -7.34
CA PRO A 86 -5.47 -6.45 -7.65
C PRO A 86 -5.38 -6.74 -9.15
N GLU A 87 -5.51 -8.02 -9.51
CA GLU A 87 -5.37 -8.51 -10.88
C GLU A 87 -3.98 -8.31 -11.50
N GLU A 88 -2.97 -7.98 -10.69
CA GLU A 88 -1.56 -7.82 -11.13
C GLU A 88 -1.44 -6.87 -12.35
N VAL A 89 -2.34 -5.87 -12.40
CA VAL A 89 -2.40 -4.85 -13.46
C VAL A 89 -1.12 -4.01 -13.53
N THR A 90 -0.33 -4.03 -12.46
CA THR A 90 0.95 -3.34 -12.35
C THR A 90 1.98 -4.21 -11.63
N ASN A 91 3.26 -3.95 -11.91
CA ASN A 91 4.39 -4.52 -11.16
C ASN A 91 4.83 -3.62 -10.02
N TYR A 92 4.30 -2.40 -9.93
CA TYR A 92 4.63 -1.49 -8.85
C TYR A 92 3.96 -1.94 -7.55
N VAL A 93 4.69 -1.77 -6.45
CA VAL A 93 4.22 -2.07 -5.09
C VAL A 93 4.51 -0.89 -4.17
N ILE A 94 3.64 -0.67 -3.19
CA ILE A 94 3.90 0.21 -2.06
C ILE A 94 4.46 -0.65 -0.93
N CYS A 95 5.74 -0.48 -0.66
CA CYS A 95 6.46 -1.12 0.44
C CYS A 95 6.33 -0.26 1.69
N VAL A 96 5.84 -0.86 2.77
CA VAL A 96 5.71 -0.23 4.09
C VAL A 96 6.62 -0.94 5.06
N SER A 97 7.65 -0.23 5.53
CA SER A 97 8.63 -0.74 6.49
C SER A 97 8.25 -0.38 7.91
N PHE A 98 8.48 -1.32 8.84
CA PHE A 98 8.17 -1.18 10.26
C PHE A 98 9.43 -1.30 11.13
N ASP A 99 9.46 -0.56 12.24
CA ASP A 99 10.52 -0.72 13.24
C ASP A 99 10.28 -1.94 14.15
N ALA A 100 11.22 -2.21 15.06
CA ALA A 100 11.11 -3.27 16.07
C ALA A 100 9.95 -3.10 17.07
N LYS A 101 9.41 -1.89 17.24
CA LYS A 101 8.16 -1.64 18.00
C LYS A 101 6.92 -1.87 17.15
N GLY A 102 7.10 -1.97 15.83
CA GLY A 102 6.04 -2.20 14.89
C GLY A 102 5.30 -0.94 14.45
N GLU A 103 5.97 0.20 14.52
CA GLU A 103 5.51 1.47 13.99
C GLU A 103 6.05 1.63 12.57
N VAL A 104 5.27 2.27 11.69
CA VAL A 104 5.70 2.52 10.31
C VAL A 104 6.84 3.53 10.33
N VAL A 105 7.99 3.14 9.78
CA VAL A 105 9.18 3.99 9.68
C VAL A 105 9.35 4.59 8.30
N ASP A 106 8.90 3.88 7.27
CA ASP A 106 9.07 4.30 5.87
C ASP A 106 7.93 3.76 4.99
N ILE A 107 7.54 4.56 4.01
CA ILE A 107 6.54 4.21 2.99
C ILE A 107 7.12 4.61 1.64
N SER A 108 7.50 3.61 0.85
CA SER A 108 8.18 3.80 -0.43
C SER A 108 7.47 3.04 -1.54
N MET A 109 7.58 3.58 -2.76
CA MET A 109 7.12 2.90 -3.97
C MET A 109 8.30 2.09 -4.55
N GLU A 110 8.10 0.80 -4.77
CA GLU A 110 9.05 -0.11 -5.40
C GLU A 110 8.49 -0.65 -6.73
N SER A 111 9.38 -1.00 -7.66
CA SER A 111 9.10 -1.42 -9.04
C SER A 111 9.90 -2.65 -9.45
#